data_AF-A0A2V5R9J4-F1
#
_entry.id   AF-A0A2V5R9J4-F1
#
_cell.length_a   1.000
_cell.length_b   1.000
_cell.length_c   1.000
_cell.angle_alpha   90.00
_cell.angle_beta   90.00
_cell.angle_gamma   90.00
#
_symmetry.space_group_name_H-M   'P 1'
#
loop_
_entity.id
_entity.type
_entity.pdbx_description
1 polymer ?
#
loop_
_entity_poly.entity_id
_entity_poly.type
_entity_poly.pdbx_seq_one_letter_code
_entity_poly.pdbx_strand_id
1 'polypeptide(L)' 'LAKIYFDQCGLKPGTDTVVYCRIGERSSHTWFVLTYLLGLHNVRNYDGSWTEWGNKVGAPIEKSA' A
#
# COMPACT_ATOMS: atom_id res chain seq x y z
N LEU A 1 9.18 11.43 7.42
CA LEU A 1 8.60 10.25 6.73
C LEU A 1 8.51 9.05 7.66
N ALA A 2 9.61 8.58 8.27
CA ALA A 2 9.60 7.44 9.22
C ALA A 2 8.55 7.57 10.34
N LYS A 3 8.47 8.72 11.02
CA LYS A 3 7.46 8.98 12.08
C LYS A 3 6.01 8.78 11.62
N ILE A 4 5.69 9.17 10.39
CA ILE A 4 4.33 9.01 9.85
C ILE A 4 4.03 7.53 9.66
N TYR A 5 4.92 6.80 8.98
CA TYR A 5 4.65 5.41 8.62
C TYR A 5 4.79 4.45 9.81
N PHE A 6 5.84 4.59 10.63
CA PHE A 6 6.13 3.63 11.70
C PHE A 6 5.36 3.94 12.98
N ASP A 7 5.36 5.21 13.42
CA ASP A 7 4.79 5.55 14.72
C ASP A 7 3.29 5.81 14.62
N GLN A 8 2.85 6.59 13.63
CA GLN A 8 1.44 6.98 13.50
C GLN A 8 0.59 5.91 12.80
N CYS A 9 1.12 5.29 11.73
CA CYS A 9 0.41 4.25 10.99
C CYS A 9 0.75 2.83 11.45
N GLY A 10 1.71 2.64 12.36
CA GLY A 10 2.07 1.33 12.91
C GLY A 10 2.74 0.37 11.92
N LEU A 11 3.29 0.86 10.80
CA LEU A 11 4.01 0.03 9.84
C LEU A 11 5.29 -0.52 10.47
N LYS A 12 5.45 -1.85 10.46
CA LYS A 12 6.63 -2.52 11.04
C LYS A 12 7.64 -2.87 9.94
N PRO A 13 8.91 -2.44 10.04
CA PRO A 13 9.97 -2.87 9.13
C PRO A 13 10.05 -4.40 9.05
N GLY A 14 10.30 -4.93 7.86
CA GLY A 14 10.36 -6.37 7.61
C GLY A 14 8.99 -7.04 7.39
N THR A 15 7.88 -6.32 7.52
CA THR A 15 6.54 -6.84 7.17
C THR A 15 6.26 -6.69 5.68
N ASP A 16 5.80 -7.77 5.05
CA ASP A 16 5.40 -7.74 3.64
C ASP A 16 4.28 -6.71 3.45
N THR A 17 4.57 -5.70 2.64
CA THR A 17 3.70 -4.54 2.49
C THR A 17 3.21 -4.42 1.05
N VAL A 18 1.91 -4.21 0.87
CA VAL A 18 1.30 -3.93 -0.43
C VAL A 18 0.63 -2.56 -0.35
N VAL A 19 0.96 -1.66 -1.27
CA VAL A 19 0.32 -0.35 -1.38
C VAL A 19 -0.60 -0.30 -2.60
N TYR A 20 -1.74 0.37 -2.47
CA TYR A 20 -2.74 0.50 -3.53
C TYR A 20 -3.45 1.85 -3.44
N CYS A 21 -4.14 2.24 -4.51
CA CYS A 21 -5.01 3.41 -4.54
C CYS A 21 -6.25 3.11 -5.41
N ARG A 22 -6.67 4.04 -6.28
CA ARG A 22 -7.70 3.77 -7.31
C ARG A 22 -7.10 3.07 -8.53
N ILE A 23 -5.98 3.60 -8.99
CA ILE A 23 -5.06 3.06 -10.00
C ILE A 23 -3.64 3.28 -9.49
N GLY A 24 -2.66 2.54 -10.01
CA GLY A 24 -1.29 2.48 -9.49
C GLY A 24 -0.49 3.78 -9.44
N GLU A 25 -0.98 4.89 -9.99
CA GLU A 25 -0.24 6.16 -10.12
C GLU A 25 0.12 6.77 -8.75
N ARG A 26 -0.85 6.87 -7.84
CA ARG A 26 -0.68 7.51 -6.52
C ARG A 26 0.02 6.56 -5.54
N SER A 27 -0.25 5.26 -5.65
CA SER A 27 0.43 4.25 -4.84
C SER A 27 1.89 4.07 -5.25
N SER A 28 2.26 4.37 -6.50
CA SER A 28 3.68 4.43 -6.93
C SER A 28 4.49 5.43 -6.11
N HIS A 29 3.91 6.59 -5.77
CA HIS A 29 4.58 7.58 -4.94
C HIS A 29 4.88 7.03 -3.54
N THR A 30 3.87 6.43 -2.89
CA THR A 30 4.07 5.81 -1.57
C THR A 30 5.03 4.63 -1.64
N TRP A 31 4.93 3.78 -2.66
CA TRP A 31 5.87 2.68 -2.90
C TRP A 31 7.31 3.18 -3.01
N PHE A 32 7.55 4.27 -3.76
CA PHE A 32 8.87 4.87 -3.90
C PHE A 32 9.40 5.37 -2.56
N VAL A 33 8.57 6.09 -1.80
CA VAL A 33 8.92 6.60 -0.46
C VAL A 33 9.32 5.45 0.47
N LEU A 34 8.49 4.41 0.56
CA LEU A 34 8.77 3.28 1.46
C LEU A 34 10.01 2.49 1.03
N THR A 35 10.17 2.26 -0.28
CA THR A 35 11.26 1.42 -0.82
C THR A 35 12.60 2.16 -0.79
N TYR A 36 12.66 3.36 -1.37
CA TYR A 36 13.93 4.04 -1.63
C TYR A 36 14.30 5.05 -0.56
N LEU A 37 13.33 5.73 0.05
CA LEU A 37 13.63 6.75 1.07
C LEU A 37 13.67 6.17 2.48
N LEU A 38 12.87 5.14 2.77
CA LEU A 38 12.83 4.47 4.07
C LEU A 38 13.50 3.09 4.08
N GLY A 39 13.92 2.58 2.92
CA GLY A 39 14.73 1.36 2.82
C GLY A 39 13.96 0.06 3.09
N LEU A 40 12.63 0.03 2.94
CA LEU A 40 11.89 -1.22 3.08
C LEU A 40 12.05 -2.07 1.82
N HIS A 41 12.51 -3.31 1.99
CA HIS A 41 12.83 -4.19 0.85
C HIS A 41 11.64 -5.04 0.36
N ASN A 42 10.57 -5.16 1.16
CA ASN A 42 9.43 -6.02 0.87
C ASN A 42 8.13 -5.22 0.65
N VAL A 43 8.22 -4.16 -0.17
CA VAL A 43 7.08 -3.33 -0.56
C VAL A 43 6.73 -3.57 -2.03
N ARG A 44 5.48 -3.91 -2.30
CA ARG A 44 4.93 -4.10 -3.65
C ARG A 44 3.87 -3.03 -3.94
N ASN A 45 3.90 -2.49 -5.15
CA ASN A 45 2.82 -1.64 -5.65
C ASN A 45 1.79 -2.50 -6.40
N TYR A 46 0.53 -2.49 -5.95
CA TYR A 46 -0.57 -3.15 -6.65
C TYR A 46 -1.20 -2.18 -7.64
N ASP A 47 -0.81 -2.30 -8.91
CA ASP A 47 -1.14 -1.37 -9.99
C ASP A 47 -2.62 -1.39 -10.40
N GLY A 48 -3.23 -2.58 -10.44
CA GLY A 48 -4.67 -2.74 -10.67
C GLY A 48 -5.53 -2.07 -9.60
N SER A 49 -5.03 -2.04 -8.35
CA SER A 49 -5.56 -1.22 -7.27
C SER A 49 -7.07 -1.44 -7.05
N TRP A 50 -7.80 -0.44 -6.53
CA TRP A 50 -9.23 -0.59 -6.28
C TRP A 50 -10.07 -0.72 -7.56
N THR A 51 -9.61 -0.19 -8.70
CA THR A 51 -10.34 -0.36 -9.97
C THR A 51 -10.37 -1.83 -10.38
N GLU A 52 -9.32 -2.60 -10.13
CA GLU A 52 -9.34 -4.05 -10.32
C GLU A 52 -10.08 -4.76 -9.18
N TRP A 53 -9.68 -4.53 -7.92
CA TRP A 53 -10.21 -5.27 -6.77
C TRP A 53 -11.72 -5.09 -6.59
N GLY A 54 -12.21 -3.86 -6.74
CA GLY A 54 -13.63 -3.53 -6.59
C GLY A 54 -14.52 -4.09 -7.70
N ASN A 55 -13.94 -4.50 -8.84
CA ASN A 55 -14.66 -5.14 -9.95
C ASN A 55 -14.46 -6.68 -9.99
N LYS A 56 -13.61 -7.22 -9.10
CA LYS A 56 -13.32 -8.66 -9.08
C LYS A 56 -14.45 -9.43 -8.39
N VAL A 57 -15.09 -10.32 -9.14
CA VAL A 57 -16.18 -11.18 -8.62
C VAL A 57 -15.66 -12.02 -7.45
N GLY A 58 -16.38 -11.97 -6.33
CA GLY A 58 -16.07 -12.75 -5.13
C GLY A 58 -14.89 -12.24 -4.30
N ALA A 59 -14.30 -11.09 -4.63
CA ALA A 59 -13.27 -10.49 -3.79
C ALA A 59 -13.88 -10.00 -2.46
N PRO A 60 -13.25 -10.29 -1.31
CA PRO A 60 -13.73 -9.80 -0.03
C PRO A 60 -13.57 -8.27 0.03
N ILE A 61 -14.60 -7.59 0.55
CA ILE A 61 -14.64 -6.14 0.71
C ILE A 61 -15.15 -5.85 2.12
N GLU A 62 -14.30 -5.20 2.91
CA GLU A 62 -14.72 -4.56 4.15
C GLU A 62 -15.42 -3.24 3.84
N LYS A 63 -16.50 -2.94 4.55
CA LYS A 63 -17.20 -1.65 4.52
C LYS A 63 -17.15 -1.06 5.91
N SER A 64 -17.17 0.27 6.00
CA SER A 64 -17.34 0.95 7.28
C SER A 64 -18.62 0.46 7.97
N ALA A 65 -18.55 0.33 9.31
CA ALA A 65 -19.70 0.07 10.16
C ALA A 65 -20.70 1.24 10.13
#